data_AF-A0A173WIT0-F1
#
_entry.id   AF-A0A173WIT0-F1
#
_cell.length_a   1.000
_cell.length_b   1.000
_cell.length_c   1.000
_cell.angle_alpha   90.00
_cell.angle_beta   90.00
_cell.angle_gamma   90.00
#
_symmetry.space_group_name_H-M   'P 1'
#
loop_
_entity.id
_entity.type
_entity.pdbx_description
1 polymer ?
#
loop_
_entity_poly.entity_id
_entity_poly.type
_entity_poly.pdbx_seq_one_letter_code
_entity_poly.pdbx_strand_id
1 'polypeptide(L)'
;MSLLEEITPSPRKVMTLFYLVDTSGSMGGSRIGTVNAAMEECIPLLKEVAAANDDAEIKVAILQFSSGCSWVTPASGPVGLDDIIWNDLQAGGMTEFGGALLELDKKLSRNEYLNSQTGAYTPVILLLSDGGPTDNWEVGLNKIKENNWFKHAIKIAIDIESGSDRSVLAQFTGNPEAILDAKDTATLKKMIHKVSVRASEFQSHSKASSDTVISPDQDSANIVSAVVKDVDEDNGAPVSADDNDWGNWD
;
A
#
# COMPACT_ATOMS: atom_id res chain seq x y z
N MET A 1 28.03 -8.72 -39.32
CA MET A 1 27.66 -7.69 -38.32
C MET A 1 26.44 -8.20 -37.61
N SER A 2 26.57 -8.54 -36.33
CA SER A 2 25.45 -9.02 -35.53
C SER A 2 24.53 -7.84 -35.27
N LEU A 3 23.28 -7.95 -35.70
CA LEU A 3 22.20 -7.11 -35.23
C LEU A 3 22.15 -7.29 -33.71
N LEU A 4 22.47 -6.23 -32.97
CA LEU A 4 22.05 -6.09 -31.59
C LEU A 4 20.53 -6.06 -31.64
N GLU A 5 19.92 -7.19 -31.30
CA GLU A 5 18.51 -7.29 -30.98
C GLU A 5 18.31 -6.30 -29.82
N GLU A 6 17.75 -5.13 -30.13
CA GLU A 6 17.25 -4.20 -29.13
C GLU A 6 16.22 -5.00 -28.35
N ILE A 7 16.61 -5.48 -27.17
CA ILE A 7 15.71 -6.20 -26.27
C ILE A 7 14.71 -5.16 -25.79
N THR A 8 13.66 -4.91 -26.57
CA THR A 8 12.50 -4.17 -26.09
C THR A 8 11.95 -4.98 -24.92
N PRO A 9 11.89 -4.43 -23.69
CA PRO A 9 11.34 -5.16 -22.58
C PRO A 9 9.94 -5.63 -22.95
N SER A 10 9.67 -6.92 -22.73
CA SER A 10 8.35 -7.52 -22.99
C SER A 10 7.26 -6.65 -22.36
N PRO A 11 6.12 -6.39 -23.05
CA PRO A 11 5.08 -5.52 -22.50
C PRO A 11 4.58 -6.04 -21.16
N ARG A 12 4.95 -5.35 -20.07
CA ARG A 12 4.58 -5.72 -18.69
C ARG A 12 3.21 -5.15 -18.36
N LYS A 13 2.38 -5.91 -17.66
CA LYS A 13 1.12 -5.39 -17.10
C LYS A 13 1.45 -4.41 -15.96
N VAL A 14 0.64 -3.37 -15.83
CA VAL A 14 0.83 -2.34 -14.79
C VAL A 14 0.14 -2.78 -13.50
N MET A 15 0.84 -2.70 -12.38
CA MET A 15 0.28 -2.85 -11.04
C MET A 15 0.30 -1.50 -10.36
N THR A 16 -0.84 -1.09 -9.79
CA THR A 16 -0.96 0.20 -9.11
C THR A 16 -1.18 -0.01 -7.61
N LEU A 17 -0.28 0.55 -6.81
CA LEU A 17 -0.39 0.66 -5.35
C LEU A 17 -1.05 2.01 -5.01
N PHE A 18 -2.21 1.97 -4.38
CA PHE A 18 -2.91 3.15 -3.87
C PHE A 18 -2.66 3.28 -2.37
N TYR A 19 -2.09 4.41 -1.96
CA TYR A 19 -1.97 4.78 -0.54
C TYR A 19 -3.03 5.82 -0.21
N LEU A 20 -3.90 5.52 0.74
CA LEU A 20 -4.84 6.44 1.35
C LEU A 20 -4.29 6.79 2.72
N VAL A 21 -3.76 8.01 2.84
CA VAL A 21 -3.08 8.47 4.05
C VAL A 21 -3.96 9.47 4.77
N ASP A 22 -4.39 9.10 5.97
CA ASP A 22 -5.05 10.01 6.90
C ASP A 22 -4.05 11.09 7.33
N THR A 23 -4.46 12.34 7.18
CA THR A 23 -3.71 13.54 7.58
C THR A 23 -4.56 14.43 8.47
N SER A 24 -5.57 13.86 9.13
CA SER A 24 -6.45 14.58 10.05
C SER A 24 -5.71 15.09 11.29
N GLY A 25 -6.34 15.95 12.08
CA GLY A 25 -5.72 16.54 13.26
C GLY A 25 -5.23 15.51 14.31
N SER A 26 -5.83 14.31 14.37
CA SER A 26 -5.36 13.24 15.27
C SER A 26 -3.97 12.73 14.88
N MET A 27 -3.63 12.75 13.61
CA MET A 27 -2.31 12.35 13.08
C MET A 27 -1.17 13.31 13.47
N GLY A 28 -1.46 14.38 14.21
CA GLY A 28 -0.45 15.36 14.63
C GLY A 28 0.73 14.77 15.42
N GLY A 29 1.88 15.45 15.34
CA GLY A 29 3.08 15.09 16.10
C GLY A 29 3.82 13.87 15.54
N SER A 30 4.12 12.90 16.39
CA SER A 30 4.95 11.74 16.03
C SER A 30 4.29 10.82 15.00
N ARG A 31 2.95 10.79 14.90
CA ARG A 31 2.22 9.90 13.99
C ARG A 31 2.46 10.25 12.54
N ILE A 32 2.14 11.48 12.12
CA ILE A 32 2.41 11.93 10.74
C ILE A 32 3.90 11.92 10.43
N GLY A 33 4.76 12.27 11.41
CA GLY A 33 6.21 12.17 11.26
C GLY A 33 6.68 10.74 10.98
N THR A 34 6.07 9.75 11.64
CA THR A 34 6.34 8.32 11.40
C THR A 34 5.88 7.91 10.00
N VAL A 35 4.69 8.33 9.57
CA VAL A 35 4.18 8.02 8.23
C VAL A 35 5.10 8.60 7.16
N ASN A 36 5.53 9.87 7.32
CA ASN A 36 6.48 10.51 6.41
C ASN A 36 7.80 9.73 6.32
N ALA A 37 8.41 9.40 7.46
CA ALA A 37 9.64 8.62 7.49
C ALA A 37 9.47 7.21 6.88
N ALA A 38 8.33 6.55 7.14
CA ALA A 38 8.06 5.23 6.60
C ALA A 38 7.86 5.26 5.08
N MET A 39 7.18 6.27 4.54
CA MET A 39 7.00 6.42 3.10
C MET A 39 8.30 6.76 2.39
N GLU A 40 9.10 7.66 2.96
CA GLU A 40 10.43 8.02 2.42
C GLU A 40 11.35 6.79 2.32
N GLU A 41 11.33 5.92 3.32
CA GLU A 41 12.15 4.70 3.34
C GLU A 41 11.55 3.54 2.52
N CYS A 42 10.22 3.47 2.39
CA CYS A 42 9.57 2.41 1.63
C CYS A 42 9.78 2.58 0.11
N ILE A 43 9.87 3.83 -0.38
CA ILE A 43 9.99 4.11 -1.82
C ILE A 43 11.24 3.44 -2.43
N PRO A 44 12.48 3.61 -1.88
CA PRO A 44 13.67 2.93 -2.40
C PRO A 44 13.53 1.40 -2.43
N LEU A 45 12.92 0.81 -1.41
CA LEU A 45 12.79 -0.64 -1.26
C LEU A 45 11.77 -1.20 -2.25
N LEU A 46 10.70 -0.45 -2.53
CA LEU A 46 9.78 -0.80 -3.61
C LEU A 46 10.48 -0.76 -4.97
N LYS A 47 11.48 0.11 -5.19
CA LYS A 47 12.26 0.12 -6.43
C LYS A 47 13.07 -1.16 -6.58
N GLU A 48 13.67 -1.65 -5.50
CA GLU A 48 14.42 -2.91 -5.50
C GLU A 48 13.50 -4.09 -5.85
N VAL A 49 12.31 -4.15 -5.26
CA VAL A 49 11.31 -5.19 -5.58
C VAL A 49 10.81 -5.05 -7.01
N ALA A 50 10.53 -3.83 -7.48
CA ALA A 50 10.13 -3.60 -8.87
C ALA A 50 11.23 -3.98 -9.86
N ALA A 51 12.50 -3.74 -9.52
CA ALA A 51 13.64 -4.13 -10.34
C ALA A 51 13.83 -5.65 -10.40
N ALA A 52 13.52 -6.36 -9.30
CA ALA A 52 13.53 -7.82 -9.23
C ALA A 52 12.29 -8.49 -9.85
N ASN A 53 11.20 -7.73 -10.05
CA ASN A 53 9.94 -8.24 -10.59
C ASN A 53 9.88 -8.06 -12.12
N ASP A 54 10.08 -9.15 -12.85
CA ASP A 54 10.02 -9.14 -14.32
C ASP A 54 8.59 -9.16 -14.89
N ASP A 55 7.59 -9.48 -14.07
CA ASP A 55 6.22 -9.74 -14.52
C ASP A 55 5.34 -8.47 -14.57
N ALA A 56 5.65 -7.46 -13.74
CA ALA A 56 4.80 -6.28 -13.57
C ALA A 56 5.59 -4.96 -13.52
N GLU A 57 5.00 -3.91 -14.10
CA GLU A 57 5.44 -2.53 -13.89
C GLU A 57 4.69 -1.95 -12.68
N ILE A 58 5.41 -1.63 -11.60
CA ILE A 58 4.82 -1.09 -10.37
C ILE A 58 4.71 0.44 -10.46
N LYS A 59 3.49 0.95 -10.26
CA LYS A 59 3.19 2.39 -10.14
C LYS A 59 2.51 2.70 -8.82
N VAL A 60 2.66 3.93 -8.36
CA VAL A 60 2.11 4.38 -7.08
C VAL A 60 1.21 5.59 -7.29
N ALA A 61 0.09 5.60 -6.56
CA ALA A 61 -0.81 6.74 -6.43
C ALA A 61 -1.07 7.00 -4.93
N ILE A 62 -0.87 8.24 -4.48
CA ILE A 62 -0.97 8.58 -3.05
C ILE A 62 -2.04 9.66 -2.89
N LEU A 63 -3.08 9.33 -2.14
CA LEU A 63 -4.16 10.23 -1.76
C LEU A 63 -4.00 10.57 -0.28
N GLN A 64 -3.80 11.85 0.04
CA GLN A 64 -3.96 12.32 1.41
C GLN A 64 -5.39 12.79 1.64
N PHE A 65 -5.92 12.58 2.85
CA PHE A 65 -7.24 13.08 3.22
C PHE A 65 -7.29 13.61 4.65
N SER A 66 -8.10 14.63 4.85
CA SER A 66 -8.45 15.22 6.13
C SER A 66 -9.79 15.96 6.02
N SER A 67 -9.82 17.30 6.05
CA SER A 67 -10.98 18.11 5.63
C SER A 67 -10.97 18.27 4.10
N GLY A 68 -11.39 17.21 3.41
CA GLY A 68 -11.24 17.03 1.98
C GLY A 68 -10.11 16.06 1.65
N CYS A 69 -9.81 15.88 0.36
CA CYS A 69 -8.73 14.99 -0.08
C CYS A 69 -7.99 15.56 -1.29
N SER A 70 -6.72 15.19 -1.44
CA SER A 70 -5.89 15.60 -2.58
C SER A 70 -4.86 14.54 -2.91
N TRP A 71 -4.58 14.38 -4.20
CA TRP A 71 -3.53 13.48 -4.67
C TRP A 71 -2.16 14.15 -4.46
N VAL A 72 -1.28 13.47 -3.73
CA VAL A 72 0.14 13.85 -3.57
C VAL A 72 0.89 13.53 -4.85
N THR A 73 0.54 12.41 -5.49
CA THR A 73 0.98 12.09 -6.85
C THR A 73 0.25 12.96 -7.88
N PRO A 74 0.83 13.23 -9.06
CA PRO A 74 0.19 14.02 -10.11
C PRO A 74 -1.23 13.56 -10.44
N ALA A 75 -2.14 14.52 -10.63
CA ALA A 75 -3.53 14.24 -11.00
C ALA A 75 -3.69 13.54 -12.36
N SER A 76 -2.63 13.54 -13.18
CA SER A 76 -2.57 12.86 -14.47
C SER A 76 -2.48 11.34 -14.35
N GLY A 77 -2.16 10.78 -13.18
CA GLY A 77 -2.16 9.34 -12.96
C GLY A 77 -1.07 8.85 -12.00
N PRO A 78 -1.04 7.53 -11.77
CA PRO A 78 0.01 6.90 -10.98
C PRO A 78 1.38 7.10 -11.63
N VAL A 79 2.39 7.29 -10.79
CA VAL A 79 3.78 7.52 -11.23
C VAL A 79 4.61 6.27 -11.03
N GLY A 80 5.66 6.12 -11.86
CA GLY A 80 6.69 5.12 -11.60
C GLY A 80 7.43 5.45 -10.31
N LEU A 81 8.02 4.44 -9.68
CA LEU A 81 8.71 4.60 -8.40
C LEU A 81 9.88 5.60 -8.48
N ASP A 82 10.52 5.73 -9.64
CA ASP A 82 11.61 6.69 -9.88
C ASP A 82 11.17 8.15 -9.94
N ASP A 83 9.90 8.39 -10.25
CA ASP A 83 9.33 9.72 -10.39
C ASP A 83 8.64 10.21 -9.11
N ILE A 84 8.66 9.41 -8.04
CA ILE A 84 8.05 9.79 -6.76
C ILE A 84 8.94 10.83 -6.09
N ILE A 85 8.39 12.03 -5.92
CA ILE A 85 8.96 13.08 -5.08
C ILE A 85 8.11 13.15 -3.81
N TRP A 86 8.63 12.59 -2.72
CA TRP A 86 7.97 12.65 -1.43
C TRP A 86 8.11 14.06 -0.83
N ASN A 87 6.98 14.65 -0.45
CA ASN A 87 6.93 15.86 0.34
C ASN A 87 6.17 15.55 1.61
N ASP A 88 6.75 15.91 2.76
CA ASP A 88 6.19 15.61 4.06
C ASP A 88 4.76 16.10 4.21
N LEU A 89 3.87 15.15 4.50
CA LEU A 89 2.48 15.42 4.78
C LEU A 89 2.35 16.13 6.12
N GLN A 90 1.33 16.98 6.21
CA GLN A 90 1.05 17.78 7.39
C GLN A 90 -0.32 17.41 7.95
N ALA A 91 -0.38 17.13 9.24
CA ALA A 91 -1.62 16.80 9.91
C ALA A 91 -2.47 18.06 10.20
N GLY A 92 -3.78 17.96 10.02
CA GLY A 92 -4.73 19.01 10.33
C GLY A 92 -6.13 18.71 9.82
N GLY A 93 -7.13 19.48 10.28
CA GLY A 93 -8.52 19.30 9.84
C GLY A 93 -9.21 18.07 10.44
N MET A 94 -10.31 17.68 9.80
CA MET A 94 -11.20 16.58 10.18
C MET A 94 -10.81 15.28 9.46
N THR A 95 -11.60 14.22 9.59
CA THR A 95 -11.35 12.90 8.96
C THR A 95 -12.48 12.58 7.97
N GLU A 96 -12.49 13.25 6.81
CA GLU A 96 -13.50 13.06 5.74
C GLU A 96 -13.20 11.83 4.87
N PHE A 97 -13.33 10.65 5.47
CA PHE A 97 -13.02 9.38 4.81
C PHE A 97 -14.00 9.06 3.67
N GLY A 98 -15.29 9.36 3.82
CA GLY A 98 -16.28 9.17 2.75
C GLY A 98 -15.94 9.95 1.49
N GLY A 99 -15.51 11.20 1.65
CA GLY A 99 -14.98 12.03 0.56
C GLY A 99 -13.79 11.38 -0.15
N ALA A 100 -12.83 10.85 0.62
CA ALA A 100 -11.68 10.14 0.08
C ALA A 100 -12.07 8.87 -0.70
N LEU A 101 -13.04 8.10 -0.20
CA LEU A 101 -13.55 6.90 -0.89
C LEU A 101 -14.24 7.24 -2.21
N LEU A 102 -15.02 8.33 -2.25
CA LEU A 102 -15.66 8.80 -3.48
C LEU A 102 -14.62 9.28 -4.51
N GLU A 103 -13.54 9.91 -4.06
CA GLU A 103 -12.46 10.31 -4.97
C GLU A 103 -11.68 9.09 -5.49
N LEU A 104 -11.38 8.12 -4.61
CA LEU A 104 -10.77 6.85 -5.01
C LEU A 104 -11.65 6.10 -6.03
N ASP A 105 -12.97 6.01 -5.80
CA ASP A 105 -13.91 5.35 -6.72
C ASP A 105 -13.80 5.89 -8.15
N LYS A 106 -13.72 7.21 -8.31
CA LYS A 106 -13.55 7.84 -9.63
C LYS A 106 -12.26 7.39 -10.29
N LYS A 107 -11.16 7.31 -9.54
CA LYS A 107 -9.83 6.99 -10.07
C LYS A 107 -9.61 5.51 -10.33
N LEU A 108 -10.36 4.62 -9.68
CA LEU A 108 -10.41 3.19 -9.95
C LEU A 108 -11.17 2.88 -11.26
N SER A 109 -10.62 3.33 -12.38
CA SER A 109 -11.19 3.16 -13.72
C SER A 109 -10.11 3.05 -14.79
N ARG A 110 -10.40 2.28 -15.86
CA ARG A 110 -9.52 2.17 -17.04
C ARG A 110 -9.39 3.46 -17.84
N ASN A 111 -10.29 4.42 -17.62
CA ASN A 111 -10.22 5.73 -18.26
C ASN A 111 -9.48 6.75 -17.39
N GLU A 112 -9.05 6.35 -16.18
CA GLU A 112 -8.40 7.20 -15.19
C GLU A 112 -7.06 6.57 -14.80
N TYR A 113 -6.86 6.19 -13.53
CA TYR A 113 -5.55 5.79 -13.03
C TYR A 113 -5.17 4.34 -13.38
N LEU A 114 -6.14 3.52 -13.80
CA LEU A 114 -5.91 2.14 -14.23
C LEU A 114 -5.88 2.02 -15.76
N ASN A 115 -5.60 3.12 -16.45
CA ASN A 115 -5.41 3.13 -17.90
C ASN A 115 -4.04 2.52 -18.24
N SER A 116 -4.06 1.34 -18.87
CA SER A 116 -2.84 0.67 -19.34
C SER A 116 -3.08 0.00 -20.68
N GLN A 117 -2.17 0.24 -21.63
CA GLN A 117 -2.20 -0.39 -22.96
C GLN A 117 -1.84 -1.89 -22.90
N THR A 118 -0.98 -2.28 -21.96
CA THR A 118 -0.53 -3.66 -21.74
C THR A 118 -1.47 -4.44 -20.81
N GLY A 119 -2.48 -3.77 -20.26
CA GLY A 119 -3.36 -4.29 -19.22
C GLY A 119 -2.89 -3.92 -17.81
N ALA A 120 -3.82 -3.96 -16.87
CA ALA A 120 -3.56 -3.66 -15.47
C ALA A 120 -3.90 -4.87 -14.60
N TYR A 121 -3.05 -5.13 -13.61
CA TYR A 121 -3.38 -6.00 -12.49
C TYR A 121 -4.45 -5.36 -11.61
N THR A 122 -5.13 -6.18 -10.82
CA THR A 122 -6.00 -5.70 -9.75
C THR A 122 -5.20 -4.85 -8.77
N PRO A 123 -5.65 -3.65 -8.39
CA PRO A 123 -4.87 -2.74 -7.58
C PRO A 123 -4.73 -3.25 -6.14
N VAL A 124 -3.71 -2.74 -5.46
CA VAL A 124 -3.56 -2.86 -4.01
C VAL A 124 -3.93 -1.51 -3.40
N ILE A 125 -4.74 -1.52 -2.35
CA ILE A 125 -5.22 -0.31 -1.68
C ILE A 125 -4.83 -0.40 -0.21
N LEU A 126 -4.01 0.53 0.23
CA LEU A 126 -3.45 0.63 1.57
C LEU A 126 -4.05 1.84 2.27
N LEU A 127 -4.73 1.62 3.38
CA LEU A 127 -5.29 2.68 4.22
C LEU A 127 -4.44 2.83 5.48
N LEU A 128 -3.95 4.05 5.75
CA LEU A 128 -3.22 4.40 6.96
C LEU A 128 -4.07 5.40 7.74
N SER A 129 -4.54 5.06 8.95
CA SER A 129 -5.38 5.96 9.77
C SER A 129 -5.21 5.69 11.26
N ASP A 130 -5.36 6.73 12.08
CA ASP A 130 -5.31 6.70 13.55
C ASP A 130 -6.65 7.08 14.21
N GLY A 131 -7.73 7.24 13.43
CA GLY A 131 -8.98 7.85 13.91
C GLY A 131 -10.26 7.32 13.28
N GLY A 132 -11.39 7.77 13.81
CA GLY A 132 -12.73 7.48 13.27
C GLY A 132 -13.15 8.53 12.24
N PRO A 133 -13.85 8.15 11.17
CA PRO A 133 -14.35 9.09 10.17
C PRO A 133 -15.35 10.09 10.79
N THR A 134 -15.31 11.33 10.34
CA THR A 134 -16.15 12.42 10.85
C THR A 134 -17.28 12.81 9.89
N ASP A 135 -17.28 12.25 8.68
CA ASP A 135 -18.28 12.47 7.64
C ASP A 135 -19.24 11.27 7.49
N ASN A 136 -20.14 11.35 6.51
CA ASN A 136 -21.06 10.25 6.16
C ASN A 136 -20.35 9.18 5.32
N TRP A 137 -19.30 8.59 5.89
CA TRP A 137 -18.40 7.65 5.22
C TRP A 137 -19.10 6.42 4.65
N GLU A 138 -20.19 5.96 5.26
CA GLU A 138 -20.99 4.81 4.79
C GLU A 138 -21.48 5.01 3.35
N VAL A 139 -21.83 6.25 2.96
CA VAL A 139 -22.27 6.57 1.59
C VAL A 139 -21.11 6.35 0.61
N GLY A 140 -19.92 6.87 0.94
CA GLY A 140 -18.72 6.68 0.13
C GLY A 140 -18.31 5.21 0.04
N LEU A 141 -18.38 4.48 1.16
CA LEU A 141 -18.04 3.07 1.21
C LEU A 141 -19.01 2.20 0.42
N ASN A 142 -20.31 2.43 0.55
CA ASN A 142 -21.30 1.69 -0.23
C ASN A 142 -21.12 1.96 -1.72
N LYS A 143 -20.77 3.20 -2.10
CA LYS A 143 -20.52 3.55 -3.49
C LYS A 143 -19.30 2.82 -4.07
N ILE A 144 -18.15 2.90 -3.40
CA ILE A 144 -16.92 2.27 -3.90
C ILE A 144 -17.02 0.73 -3.91
N LYS A 145 -17.82 0.12 -3.01
CA LYS A 145 -18.11 -1.33 -3.04
C LYS A 145 -18.82 -1.78 -4.30
N GLU A 146 -19.48 -0.89 -5.05
CA GLU A 146 -20.07 -1.21 -6.35
C GLU A 146 -19.00 -1.35 -7.45
N ASN A 147 -17.83 -0.74 -7.27
CA ASN A 147 -16.74 -0.71 -8.24
C ASN A 147 -16.03 -2.07 -8.35
N ASN A 148 -15.94 -2.61 -9.57
CA ASN A 148 -15.34 -3.92 -9.79
C ASN A 148 -13.83 -3.95 -9.50
N TRP A 149 -13.11 -2.85 -9.68
CA TRP A 149 -11.70 -2.78 -9.28
C TRP A 149 -11.56 -2.88 -7.77
N PHE A 150 -12.40 -2.18 -7.01
CA PHE A 150 -12.38 -2.23 -5.55
C PHE A 150 -12.78 -3.61 -5.01
N LYS A 151 -13.83 -4.24 -5.58
CA LYS A 151 -14.26 -5.61 -5.21
C LYS A 151 -13.15 -6.64 -5.32
N HIS A 152 -12.27 -6.49 -6.32
CA HIS A 152 -11.19 -7.43 -6.60
C HIS A 152 -9.82 -6.94 -6.14
N ALA A 153 -9.74 -5.76 -5.51
CA ALA A 153 -8.51 -5.21 -4.97
C ALA A 153 -8.09 -5.95 -3.70
N ILE A 154 -6.77 -6.04 -3.50
CA ILE A 154 -6.20 -6.33 -2.18
C ILE A 154 -6.38 -5.06 -1.35
N LYS A 155 -7.01 -5.17 -0.19
CA LYS A 155 -7.37 -4.04 0.68
C LYS A 155 -6.82 -4.31 2.07
N ILE A 156 -5.86 -3.49 2.49
CA ILE A 156 -5.21 -3.64 3.80
C ILE A 156 -5.29 -2.30 4.52
N ALA A 157 -5.65 -2.34 5.80
CA ALA A 157 -5.68 -1.18 6.67
C ALA A 157 -4.58 -1.29 7.73
N ILE A 158 -3.93 -0.17 8.03
CA ILE A 158 -2.95 -0.04 9.09
C ILE A 158 -3.51 0.94 10.12
N ASP A 159 -3.87 0.38 11.27
CA ASP A 159 -4.37 1.09 12.44
C ASP A 159 -3.17 1.63 13.24
N ILE A 160 -3.02 2.95 13.25
CA ILE A 160 -1.89 3.63 13.89
C ILE A 160 -2.25 3.89 15.36
N GLU A 161 -1.42 3.38 16.26
CA GLU A 161 -1.59 3.48 17.72
C GLU A 161 -2.93 2.98 18.27
N SER A 162 -3.64 2.11 17.52
CA SER A 162 -4.96 1.57 17.88
C SER A 162 -6.01 2.67 18.16
N GLY A 163 -5.88 3.82 17.50
CA GLY A 163 -6.77 4.97 17.67
C GLY A 163 -7.99 4.97 16.75
N SER A 164 -8.00 4.12 15.72
CA SER A 164 -9.04 4.15 14.68
C SER A 164 -10.28 3.32 15.01
N ASP A 165 -11.40 3.65 14.36
CA ASP A 165 -12.61 2.83 14.47
C ASP A 165 -12.44 1.54 13.66
N ARG A 166 -12.07 0.47 14.36
CA ARG A 166 -11.81 -0.83 13.76
C ARG A 166 -13.01 -1.42 13.01
N SER A 167 -14.24 -1.03 13.36
CA SER A 167 -15.44 -1.43 12.61
C SER A 167 -15.43 -0.84 11.20
N VAL A 168 -15.04 0.43 11.08
CA VAL A 168 -14.91 1.14 9.80
C VAL A 168 -13.83 0.48 8.95
N LEU A 169 -12.66 0.21 9.55
CA LEU A 169 -11.55 -0.45 8.87
C LEU A 169 -11.94 -1.85 8.37
N ALA A 170 -12.63 -2.65 9.20
CA ALA A 170 -13.09 -3.98 8.81
C ALA A 170 -14.11 -3.93 7.67
N GLN A 171 -14.99 -2.92 7.66
CA GLN A 171 -15.93 -2.73 6.57
C GLN A 171 -15.26 -2.26 5.27
N PHE A 172 -14.16 -1.51 5.36
CA PHE A 172 -13.35 -1.10 4.22
C PHE A 172 -12.58 -2.29 3.62
N THR A 173 -11.87 -3.06 4.44
CA THR A 173 -11.07 -4.20 3.98
C THR A 173 -11.92 -5.40 3.57
N GLY A 174 -13.14 -5.52 4.10
CA GLY A 174 -14.01 -6.69 3.93
C GLY A 174 -13.65 -7.86 4.86
N ASN A 175 -12.49 -7.80 5.52
CA ASN A 175 -12.03 -8.80 6.47
C ASN A 175 -11.27 -8.12 7.63
N PRO A 176 -11.69 -8.29 8.90
CA PRO A 176 -10.99 -7.71 10.05
C PRO A 176 -9.57 -8.24 10.25
N GLU A 177 -9.22 -9.41 9.68
CA GLU A 177 -7.86 -9.96 9.70
C GLU A 177 -6.92 -9.26 8.71
N ALA A 178 -7.45 -8.42 7.81
CA ALA A 178 -6.65 -7.58 6.91
C ALA A 178 -6.32 -6.21 7.53
N ILE A 179 -6.40 -6.09 8.87
CA ILE A 179 -6.06 -4.90 9.63
C ILE A 179 -4.78 -5.17 10.42
N LEU A 180 -3.78 -4.31 10.25
CA LEU A 180 -2.51 -4.33 10.96
C LEU A 180 -2.49 -3.29 12.07
N ASP A 181 -2.08 -3.71 13.27
CA ASP A 181 -1.96 -2.82 14.42
C ASP A 181 -0.52 -2.32 14.57
N ALA A 182 -0.29 -1.07 14.17
CA ALA A 182 0.99 -0.42 14.29
C ALA A 182 1.10 0.33 15.63
N LYS A 183 1.62 -0.35 16.64
CA LYS A 183 1.70 0.18 18.02
C LYS A 183 2.80 1.22 18.23
N ASP A 184 3.80 1.25 17.36
CA ASP A 184 4.93 2.16 17.44
C ASP A 184 5.51 2.48 16.06
N THR A 185 6.36 3.49 16.00
CA THR A 185 7.01 4.00 14.79
C THR A 185 7.79 2.94 14.02
N ALA A 186 8.56 2.09 14.72
CA ALA A 186 9.39 1.08 14.09
C ALA A 186 8.53 -0.02 13.47
N THR A 187 7.49 -0.43 14.18
CA THR A 187 6.50 -1.40 13.72
C THR A 187 5.71 -0.87 12.53
N LEU A 188 5.25 0.39 12.55
CA LEU A 188 4.54 1.02 11.43
C LEU A 188 5.39 1.00 10.15
N LYS A 189 6.66 1.39 10.27
CA LYS A 189 7.59 1.42 9.15
C LYS A 189 7.83 0.03 8.55
N LYS A 190 8.08 -0.98 9.40
CA LYS A 190 8.22 -2.38 8.96
C LYS A 190 6.94 -2.88 8.28
N MET A 191 5.76 -2.57 8.83
CA MET A 191 4.49 -3.01 8.28
C MET A 191 4.19 -2.38 6.91
N ILE A 192 4.33 -1.06 6.76
CA ILE A 192 4.13 -0.38 5.48
C ILE A 192 5.04 -0.99 4.41
N HIS A 193 6.32 -1.21 4.74
CA HIS A 193 7.25 -1.89 3.85
C HIS A 193 6.75 -3.29 3.49
N LYS A 194 6.64 -4.19 4.46
CA LYS A 194 6.40 -5.61 4.21
C LYS A 194 5.07 -5.83 3.51
N VAL A 195 4.04 -5.06 3.86
CA VAL A 195 2.75 -5.09 3.15
C VAL A 195 2.91 -4.68 1.69
N SER A 196 3.59 -3.57 1.43
CA SER A 196 3.72 -3.05 0.06
C SER A 196 4.48 -4.05 -0.83
N VAL A 197 5.55 -4.65 -0.30
CA VAL A 197 6.32 -5.70 -0.98
C VAL A 197 5.48 -6.95 -1.19
N ARG A 198 4.92 -7.55 -0.13
CA ARG A 198 4.14 -8.79 -0.21
C ARG A 198 2.90 -8.65 -1.09
N ALA A 199 2.19 -7.53 -0.99
CA ALA A 199 1.02 -7.28 -1.83
C ALA A 199 1.40 -7.15 -3.30
N SER A 200 2.58 -6.59 -3.60
CA SER A 200 3.09 -6.52 -4.96
C SER A 200 3.48 -7.91 -5.50
N GLU A 201 4.22 -8.71 -4.73
CA GLU A 201 4.61 -10.08 -5.10
C GLU A 201 3.38 -10.99 -5.28
N PHE A 202 2.42 -10.89 -4.36
CA PHE A 202 1.19 -11.69 -4.40
C PHE A 202 0.39 -11.39 -5.67
N GLN A 203 0.29 -10.13 -6.06
CA GLN A 203 -0.48 -9.79 -7.25
C GLN A 203 0.23 -10.18 -8.55
N SER A 204 1.57 -10.18 -8.60
CA SER A 204 2.31 -10.59 -9.79
C SER A 204 2.36 -12.11 -9.96
N HIS A 205 2.51 -12.89 -8.88
CA HIS A 205 2.77 -14.33 -8.95
C HIS A 205 1.59 -15.25 -8.57
N SER A 206 0.62 -14.83 -7.77
CA SER A 206 -0.33 -15.76 -7.12
C SER A 206 -1.45 -16.34 -8.00
N LYS A 207 -1.61 -15.90 -9.25
CA LYS A 207 -2.66 -16.46 -10.13
C LYS A 207 -2.22 -17.71 -10.91
N ALA A 208 -1.00 -18.21 -10.68
CA ALA A 208 -0.43 -19.31 -11.46
C ALA A 208 -0.62 -20.73 -10.86
N SER A 209 -1.03 -20.92 -9.59
CA SER A 209 -0.84 -22.24 -8.96
C SER A 209 -1.78 -22.68 -7.81
N SER A 210 -3.06 -22.33 -7.79
CA SER A 210 -4.00 -22.90 -6.80
C SER A 210 -5.41 -23.14 -7.38
N ASP A 211 -5.87 -24.40 -7.32
CA ASP A 211 -7.25 -24.83 -7.65
C ASP A 211 -8.31 -24.34 -6.63
N THR A 212 -7.90 -23.69 -5.56
CA THR A 212 -8.80 -23.11 -4.56
C THR A 212 -9.13 -21.67 -4.96
N VAL A 213 -10.41 -21.39 -5.22
CA VAL A 213 -10.90 -20.01 -5.40
C VAL A 213 -10.97 -19.34 -4.03
N ILE A 214 -9.92 -18.60 -3.68
CA ILE A 214 -9.84 -17.77 -2.47
C ILE A 214 -10.39 -16.37 -2.81
N SER A 215 -11.11 -15.73 -1.87
CA SER A 215 -11.64 -14.38 -2.08
C SER A 215 -10.53 -13.32 -1.92
N PRO A 216 -10.62 -12.15 -2.60
CA PRO A 216 -9.66 -11.07 -2.44
C PRO A 216 -9.49 -10.57 -0.99
N ASP A 217 -10.57 -10.65 -0.21
CA ASP A 217 -10.57 -10.25 1.20
C ASP A 217 -9.83 -11.28 2.07
N GLN A 218 -9.88 -12.57 1.70
CA GLN A 218 -9.07 -13.61 2.34
C GLN A 218 -7.60 -13.54 1.90
N ASP A 219 -7.33 -13.19 0.63
CA ASP A 219 -5.96 -12.92 0.17
C ASP A 219 -5.33 -11.77 0.95
N SER A 220 -6.09 -10.70 1.19
CA SER A 220 -5.65 -9.57 2.01
C SER A 220 -5.31 -10.00 3.43
N ALA A 221 -6.14 -10.85 4.06
CA ALA A 221 -5.86 -11.41 5.38
C ALA A 221 -4.64 -12.35 5.39
N ASN A 222 -4.44 -13.16 4.35
CA ASN A 222 -3.27 -14.03 4.22
C ASN A 222 -1.97 -13.23 4.10
N ILE A 223 -1.99 -12.14 3.32
CA ILE A 223 -0.87 -11.19 3.20
C ILE A 223 -0.57 -10.60 4.58
N VAL A 224 -1.59 -10.11 5.29
CA VAL A 224 -1.42 -9.55 6.63
C VAL A 224 -0.85 -10.57 7.61
N SER A 225 -1.34 -11.81 7.59
CA SER A 225 -0.82 -12.89 8.44
C SER A 225 0.67 -13.17 8.17
N ALA A 226 1.09 -13.16 6.90
CA ALA A 226 2.49 -13.32 6.54
C ALA A 226 3.33 -12.13 7.02
N VAL A 227 2.85 -10.90 6.85
CA VAL A 227 3.53 -9.69 7.34
C VAL A 227 3.69 -9.73 8.87
N VAL A 228 2.65 -10.10 9.62
CA VAL A 228 2.74 -10.20 11.08
C VAL A 228 3.82 -11.20 11.50
N LYS A 229 3.86 -12.39 10.88
CA LYS A 229 4.91 -13.39 11.15
C LYS A 229 6.31 -12.83 10.86
N ASP A 230 6.49 -12.20 9.71
CA ASP A 230 7.77 -11.61 9.33
C ASP A 230 8.19 -10.51 10.32
N VAL A 231 7.25 -9.70 10.83
CA VAL A 231 7.54 -8.65 11.83
C VAL A 231 7.89 -9.25 13.19
N ASP A 232 7.18 -10.30 13.61
CA ASP A 232 7.43 -10.99 14.88
C ASP A 232 8.78 -11.72 14.88
N GLU A 233 9.17 -12.34 13.75
CA GLU A 233 10.49 -12.98 13.59
C GLU A 233 11.63 -11.97 13.69
N ASP A 234 11.50 -10.79 13.07
CA ASP A 234 12.47 -9.70 13.18
C ASP A 234 12.59 -9.15 14.61
N ASN A 235 11.52 -9.22 15.40
CA ASN A 235 11.49 -8.76 16.79
C ASN A 235 11.95 -9.85 17.79
N GLY A 236 11.92 -11.12 17.38
CA GLY A 236 12.33 -12.28 18.16
C GLY A 236 13.80 -12.68 17.99
N ALA A 237 14.50 -12.13 17.00
CA ALA A 237 15.94 -12.29 16.86
C ALA A 237 16.65 -11.54 18.01
N PRO A 238 17.43 -12.21 18.88
CA PRO A 238 18.37 -11.49 19.71
C PRO A 238 19.33 -10.77 18.76
N VAL A 239 19.62 -9.50 19.03
CA VAL A 239 20.75 -8.82 18.40
C VAL A 239 21.97 -9.66 18.74
N SER A 240 22.44 -10.48 17.80
CA SER A 240 23.69 -11.20 17.97
C SER A 240 24.77 -10.14 17.99
N ALA A 241 25.24 -9.84 19.20
CA ALA A 241 26.56 -9.27 19.39
C ALA A 241 27.58 -10.33 18.93
N ASP A 242 27.84 -10.36 17.63
CA ASP A 242 29.06 -10.88 17.02
C ASP A 242 29.02 -10.58 15.52
N ASP A 243 29.51 -9.38 15.17
CA ASP A 243 30.05 -9.10 13.84
C ASP A 243 31.54 -8.80 14.02
N ASN A 244 32.26 -9.82 14.50
CA ASN A 244 33.71 -9.93 14.39
C ASN A 244 34.01 -11.20 13.58
N ASP A 245 33.69 -11.17 12.28
CA ASP A 245 34.29 -12.08 11.31
C ASP A 245 34.56 -11.33 10.00
N TRP A 246 35.49 -10.37 10.08
CA TRP A 246 36.24 -9.96 8.90
C TRP A 246 37.33 -11.00 8.68
N GLY A 247 37.11 -11.81 7.66
CA GLY A 247 37.93 -12.95 7.29
C GLY A 247 39.42 -12.66 7.28
N ASN A 248 40.14 -13.67 7.78
CA ASN A 248 41.57 -13.86 7.64
C ASN A 248 41.97 -13.85 6.15
N TRP A 249 42.76 -12.87 5.74
CA TRP A 249 43.52 -12.87 4.50
C TRP A 249 44.99 -12.55 4.84
N ASP A 250 45.82 -13.60 4.72
CA ASP A 250 47.27 -13.73 4.86
C ASP A 250 47.94 -13.49 6.23
#